data_AF-A0A821WB62-F1
#
_entry.id   AF-A0A821WB62-F1
#
_cell.length_a   1.000
_cell.length_b   1.000
_cell.length_c   1.000
_cell.angle_alpha   90.00
_cell.angle_beta   90.00
_cell.angle_gamma   90.00
#
_symmetry.space_group_name_H-M   'P 1'
#
loop_
_entity.id
_entity.type
_entity.pdbx_description
1 polymer ?
#
loop_
_entity_poly.entity_id
_entity_poly.type
_entity_poly.pdbx_seq_one_letter_code
_entity_poly.pdbx_strand_id
1 'polypeptide(L)'
;MKFLLILLFSFGCYGQDGIVSSDNKESTELSRTLDDRPLLFATLGGGMVAVEPVSGNVIWKLKDEPVVKVPNQHANLMPQFLPDPRHGSLYMYGPRGDKQMLKKLPFTIPELVANAPCRSTDGILYTGKKSDTWFMLDPLTGSREHISGFENTKIFKSNEDNTCQLDKKKGVYVARTEYNILMHDSKNENHKWNVTFFDYTSHDMAKEMLNDYGIIHFTSTSNGRIMSFARKSGDLVWSHNFETPVVAAYLLDRDGLISVPFNSIGDDTLDHIMEDATTLRNGQGIKNSNIEL
;
A
#
# COMPACT_ATOMS: atom_id res chain seq x y z
N MET A 1 56.31 80.39 -33.32
CA MET A 1 56.89 79.51 -32.30
C MET A 1 55.98 78.30 -32.13
N LYS A 2 56.54 77.09 -32.33
CA LYS A 2 56.19 75.74 -31.78
C LYS A 2 54.70 75.34 -31.66
N PHE A 3 54.23 74.34 -32.43
CA PHE A 3 54.07 72.91 -32.06
C PHE A 3 53.20 72.70 -30.80
N LEU A 4 52.16 71.85 -30.76
CA LEU A 4 52.16 70.42 -31.08
C LEU A 4 50.72 69.86 -31.06
N LEU A 5 50.47 68.89 -31.96
CA LEU A 5 49.30 68.05 -32.13
C LEU A 5 49.46 66.75 -31.32
N ILE A 6 48.46 66.25 -30.59
CA ILE A 6 48.33 64.80 -30.29
C ILE A 6 46.85 64.37 -30.33
N LEU A 7 46.57 63.45 -31.25
CA LEU A 7 45.37 62.62 -31.39
C LEU A 7 45.32 61.55 -30.29
N LEU A 8 44.11 61.20 -29.84
CA LEU A 8 43.82 59.89 -29.27
C LEU A 8 42.62 59.26 -29.98
N PHE A 9 42.93 58.21 -30.74
CA PHE A 9 42.01 57.25 -31.35
C PHE A 9 41.34 56.41 -30.26
N SER A 10 40.04 56.17 -30.38
CA SER A 10 39.41 54.96 -29.83
C SER A 10 38.63 54.27 -30.94
N PHE A 11 39.15 53.10 -31.33
CA PHE A 11 38.61 52.16 -32.30
C PHE A 11 37.17 51.79 -31.97
N GLY A 12 36.28 51.93 -32.97
CA GLY A 12 35.01 51.21 -33.00
C GLY A 12 35.24 49.81 -33.53
N CYS A 13 34.80 48.79 -32.79
CA CYS A 13 34.62 47.44 -33.30
C CYS A 13 33.17 47.02 -33.02
N TYR A 14 32.52 46.51 -34.07
CA TYR A 14 31.18 45.94 -34.06
C TYR A 14 31.10 44.68 -33.20
N GLY A 15 29.98 44.49 -32.51
CA GLY A 15 29.60 43.26 -31.83
C GLY A 15 28.09 43.22 -31.64
N GLN A 16 27.43 42.37 -32.41
CA GLN A 16 26.00 42.08 -32.41
C GLN A 16 25.79 40.91 -31.44
N ASP A 17 24.90 41.02 -30.45
CA ASP A 17 24.29 39.84 -29.81
C ASP A 17 22.97 40.19 -29.11
N GLY A 18 21.98 39.33 -29.37
CA GLY A 18 20.58 39.52 -29.00
C GLY A 18 20.30 39.30 -27.51
N ILE A 19 19.30 40.04 -27.02
CA ILE A 19 18.73 39.82 -25.70
C ILE A 19 17.49 38.93 -25.88
N VAL A 20 17.67 37.64 -25.60
CA VAL A 20 16.60 36.69 -25.30
C VAL A 20 16.20 36.92 -23.85
N SER A 21 15.00 37.46 -23.61
CA SER A 21 14.40 37.52 -22.29
C SER A 21 13.90 36.12 -21.90
N SER A 22 14.69 35.38 -21.12
CA SER A 22 14.22 34.16 -20.45
C SER A 22 13.54 34.53 -19.14
N ASP A 23 12.23 34.79 -19.17
CA ASP A 23 11.38 34.67 -17.99
C ASP A 23 11.21 33.16 -17.68
N ASN A 24 12.20 32.58 -17.01
CA ASN A 24 12.02 31.32 -16.31
C ASN A 24 11.12 31.58 -15.10
N LYS A 25 9.80 31.45 -15.32
CA LYS A 25 8.88 31.17 -14.22
C LYS A 25 9.27 29.82 -13.64
N GLU A 26 9.98 29.83 -12.52
CA GLU A 26 9.96 28.74 -11.55
C GLU A 26 8.50 28.49 -11.19
N SER A 27 7.88 27.53 -11.87
CA SER A 27 6.58 27.02 -11.52
C SER A 27 6.68 26.40 -10.14
N THR A 28 5.98 27.01 -9.20
CA THR A 28 5.71 26.55 -7.85
C THR A 28 5.51 25.02 -7.83
N GLU A 29 6.45 24.27 -7.27
CA GLU A 29 6.42 22.79 -7.11
C GLU A 29 5.40 22.32 -6.04
N LEU A 30 4.18 22.87 -6.07
CA LEU A 30 3.09 22.50 -5.18
C LEU A 30 1.85 22.19 -6.00
N SER A 31 1.82 20.98 -6.58
CA SER A 31 0.64 20.22 -7.00
C SER A 31 1.03 19.30 -8.16
N ARG A 32 1.62 18.13 -7.87
CA ARG A 32 1.43 17.01 -8.79
C ARG A 32 -0.02 16.58 -8.62
N THR A 33 -0.76 16.47 -9.71
CA THR A 33 -2.13 15.98 -9.72
C THR A 33 -2.17 14.54 -9.21
N LEU A 34 -3.32 14.10 -8.66
CA LEU A 34 -3.57 12.72 -8.24
C LEU A 34 -3.09 11.68 -9.26
N ASP A 35 -3.17 12.01 -10.55
CA ASP A 35 -2.85 11.15 -11.70
C ASP A 35 -1.39 10.68 -11.77
N ASP A 36 -0.46 11.41 -11.16
CA ASP A 36 0.98 11.12 -11.27
C ASP A 36 1.49 10.10 -10.24
N ARG A 37 0.65 9.70 -9.29
CA ARG A 37 1.04 8.85 -8.16
C ARG A 37 0.73 7.39 -8.45
N PRO A 38 1.71 6.47 -8.37
CA PRO A 38 1.46 5.04 -8.51
C PRO A 38 0.43 4.54 -7.49
N LEU A 39 -0.51 3.74 -7.97
CA LEU A 39 -1.46 3.02 -7.14
C LEU A 39 -0.91 1.63 -6.83
N LEU A 40 -0.78 1.30 -5.56
CA LEU A 40 -0.21 0.06 -5.06
C LEU A 40 -1.31 -0.85 -4.52
N PHE A 41 -1.25 -2.13 -4.86
CA PHE A 41 -2.12 -3.16 -4.30
C PHE A 41 -1.30 -4.21 -3.57
N ALA A 42 -1.53 -4.35 -2.26
CA ALA A 42 -0.95 -5.40 -1.46
C ALA A 42 -1.86 -6.63 -1.49
N THR A 43 -1.27 -7.79 -1.76
CA THR A 43 -1.98 -9.06 -1.88
C THR A 43 -1.69 -9.97 -0.70
N LEU A 44 -2.62 -10.89 -0.41
CA LEU A 44 -2.54 -11.84 0.69
C LEU A 44 -1.26 -12.69 0.63
N GLY A 45 -0.83 -13.05 -0.58
CA GLY A 45 0.40 -13.81 -0.82
C GLY A 45 1.70 -13.05 -0.54
N GLY A 46 1.61 -11.79 -0.10
CA GLY A 46 2.77 -10.92 0.11
C GLY A 46 3.23 -10.24 -1.18
N GLY A 47 2.43 -10.21 -2.23
CA GLY A 47 2.74 -9.41 -3.41
C GLY A 47 2.39 -7.94 -3.16
N MET A 48 3.15 -7.02 -3.75
CA MET A 48 2.75 -5.64 -3.91
C MET A 48 2.87 -5.25 -5.38
N VAL A 49 1.77 -4.86 -6.00
CA VAL A 49 1.70 -4.53 -7.43
C VAL A 49 1.46 -3.04 -7.59
N ALA A 50 2.33 -2.35 -8.31
CA ALA A 50 2.15 -0.95 -8.66
C ALA A 50 1.53 -0.81 -10.04
N VAL A 51 0.50 0.02 -10.15
CA VAL A 51 -0.20 0.34 -11.39
C VAL A 51 -0.36 1.84 -11.56
N GLU A 52 -0.44 2.27 -12.80
CA GLU A 52 -0.91 3.62 -13.14
C GLU A 52 -2.43 3.72 -12.87
N PRO A 53 -2.91 4.74 -12.14
CA PRO A 53 -4.33 4.83 -11.75
C PRO A 53 -5.32 4.83 -12.92
N VAL A 54 -4.98 5.51 -14.02
CA VAL A 54 -5.89 5.73 -15.16
C VAL A 54 -5.76 4.62 -16.21
N SER A 55 -4.54 4.27 -16.62
CA SER A 55 -4.33 3.26 -17.66
C SER A 55 -4.47 1.82 -17.13
N GLY A 56 -4.25 1.64 -15.83
CA GLY A 56 -4.12 0.33 -15.22
C GLY A 56 -2.82 -0.40 -15.59
N ASN A 57 -1.88 0.24 -16.28
CA ASN A 57 -0.63 -0.41 -16.66
C ASN A 57 0.18 -0.79 -15.41
N VAL A 58 0.68 -2.02 -15.37
CA VAL A 58 1.54 -2.47 -14.28
C VAL A 58 2.92 -1.84 -14.46
N ILE A 59 3.35 -1.06 -13.47
CA ILE A 59 4.65 -0.40 -13.44
C ILE A 59 5.71 -1.40 -12.96
N TRP A 60 5.46 -2.02 -11.81
CA TRP A 60 6.35 -3.02 -11.22
C TRP A 60 5.57 -3.96 -10.28
N LYS A 61 6.20 -5.10 -9.96
CA LYS A 61 5.72 -6.08 -8.99
C LYS A 61 6.82 -6.35 -7.98
N LEU A 62 6.48 -6.29 -6.70
CA LEU A 62 7.35 -6.65 -5.58
C LEU A 62 6.79 -7.90 -4.91
N LYS A 63 7.69 -8.80 -4.49
CA LYS A 63 7.33 -9.97 -3.69
C LYS A 63 7.91 -9.82 -2.29
N ASP A 64 7.07 -10.12 -1.32
CA ASP A 64 7.31 -10.00 0.11
C ASP A 64 6.75 -11.22 0.85
N GLU A 65 7.03 -11.28 2.15
CA GLU A 65 6.39 -12.26 3.03
C GLU A 65 4.85 -12.14 3.01
N PRO A 66 4.09 -13.24 3.10
CA PRO A 66 2.63 -13.22 3.21
C PRO A 66 2.15 -12.33 4.36
N VAL A 67 1.01 -11.68 4.18
CA VAL A 67 0.44 -10.71 5.15
C VAL A 67 0.09 -11.37 6.47
N VAL A 68 -0.30 -12.65 6.42
CA VAL A 68 -0.58 -13.47 7.59
C VAL A 68 0.20 -14.76 7.48
N LYS A 69 0.84 -15.16 8.58
CA LYS A 69 1.44 -16.49 8.74
C LYS A 69 0.83 -17.16 9.97
N VAL A 70 0.18 -18.28 9.74
CA VAL A 70 -0.27 -19.20 10.79
C VAL A 70 0.41 -20.54 10.51
N PRO A 71 1.23 -21.09 11.41
CA PRO A 71 1.78 -22.43 11.25
C PRO A 71 0.66 -23.42 11.03
N ASN A 72 0.91 -24.49 10.27
CA ASN A 72 -0.06 -25.56 10.06
C ASN A 72 -0.48 -26.16 11.40
N GLN A 73 -1.60 -25.67 11.94
CA GLN A 73 -2.20 -26.22 13.13
C GLN A 73 -2.75 -27.59 12.72
N HIS A 74 -2.34 -28.64 13.41
CA HIS A 74 -2.97 -29.94 13.23
C HIS A 74 -4.48 -29.75 13.39
N ALA A 75 -5.28 -30.28 12.46
CA ALA A 75 -6.73 -30.05 12.36
C ALA A 75 -7.52 -30.39 13.65
N ASN A 76 -6.87 -31.00 14.64
CA ASN A 76 -7.43 -31.42 15.91
C ASN A 76 -7.21 -30.40 17.06
N LEU A 77 -6.52 -29.28 16.85
CA LEU A 77 -6.30 -28.25 17.88
C LEU A 77 -7.47 -27.27 17.92
N MET A 78 -8.35 -27.43 18.91
CA MET A 78 -9.46 -26.51 19.17
C MET A 78 -9.23 -25.75 20.48
N PRO A 79 -9.53 -24.44 20.54
CA PRO A 79 -10.08 -23.60 19.47
C PRO A 79 -9.04 -23.21 18.41
N GLN A 80 -9.50 -22.88 17.22
CA GLN A 80 -8.69 -22.31 16.14
C GLN A 80 -8.81 -20.78 16.13
N PHE A 81 -7.70 -20.09 15.93
CA PHE A 81 -7.67 -18.63 15.78
C PHE A 81 -7.50 -18.25 14.30
N LEU A 82 -8.40 -17.42 13.79
CA LEU A 82 -8.50 -17.03 12.40
C LEU A 82 -8.25 -15.51 12.30
N PRO A 83 -7.07 -15.08 11.85
CA PRO A 83 -6.75 -13.66 11.67
C PRO A 83 -7.36 -13.10 10.37
N ASP A 84 -7.89 -11.88 10.42
CA ASP A 84 -8.28 -11.12 9.23
C ASP A 84 -7.05 -10.44 8.61
N PRO A 85 -6.71 -10.71 7.34
CA PRO A 85 -5.52 -10.15 6.72
C PRO A 85 -5.63 -8.65 6.36
N ARG A 86 -6.81 -8.02 6.46
CA ARG A 86 -6.98 -6.60 6.09
C ARG A 86 -6.64 -5.65 7.24
N HIS A 87 -7.13 -5.97 8.44
CA HIS A 87 -7.04 -5.10 9.61
C HIS A 87 -6.53 -5.83 10.86
N GLY A 88 -6.14 -7.10 10.73
CA GLY A 88 -5.60 -7.88 11.84
C GLY A 88 -6.61 -8.18 12.95
N SER A 89 -7.93 -8.15 12.70
CA SER A 89 -8.87 -8.63 13.73
C SER A 89 -8.72 -10.13 13.90
N LEU A 90 -8.93 -10.61 15.11
CA LEU A 90 -8.80 -12.03 15.42
C LEU A 90 -10.18 -12.64 15.68
N TYR A 91 -10.47 -13.73 15.00
CA TYR A 91 -11.65 -14.56 15.24
C TYR A 91 -11.23 -15.86 15.90
N MET A 92 -12.12 -16.43 16.69
CA MET A 92 -11.95 -17.72 17.33
C MET A 92 -13.06 -18.65 16.86
N TYR A 93 -12.67 -19.83 16.38
CA TYR A 93 -13.55 -20.90 15.97
C TYR A 93 -13.33 -22.08 16.91
N GLY A 94 -14.34 -22.41 17.71
CA GLY A 94 -14.20 -23.46 18.72
C GLY A 94 -15.53 -23.99 19.24
N PRO A 95 -15.51 -25.09 20.00
CA PRO A 95 -16.70 -25.65 20.60
C PRO A 95 -17.18 -24.75 21.75
N ARG A 96 -18.48 -24.46 21.78
CA ARG A 96 -19.16 -23.85 22.92
C ARG A 96 -20.38 -24.70 23.26
N GLY A 97 -20.21 -25.62 24.22
CA GLY A 97 -21.17 -26.69 24.46
C GLY A 97 -21.20 -27.66 23.28
N ASP A 98 -22.39 -28.02 22.79
CA ASP A 98 -22.58 -28.97 21.69
C ASP A 98 -22.48 -28.37 20.28
N LYS A 99 -22.21 -27.06 20.17
CA LYS A 99 -22.13 -26.34 18.88
C LYS A 99 -20.78 -25.70 18.69
N GLN A 100 -20.30 -25.76 17.45
CA GLN A 100 -19.13 -25.01 17.01
C GLN A 100 -19.54 -23.57 16.73
N MET A 101 -18.82 -22.59 17.29
CA MET A 101 -19.14 -21.18 17.14
C MET A 101 -17.94 -20.38 16.63
N LEU A 102 -18.21 -19.48 15.67
CA LEU A 102 -17.29 -18.43 15.27
C LEU A 102 -17.56 -17.18 16.13
N LYS A 103 -16.54 -16.67 16.80
CA LYS A 103 -16.61 -15.47 17.64
C LYS A 103 -15.53 -14.48 17.23
N LYS A 104 -15.91 -13.23 16.96
CA LYS A 104 -14.95 -12.12 16.83
C LYS A 104 -14.42 -11.75 18.22
N LEU A 105 -13.10 -11.66 18.37
CA LEU A 105 -12.48 -11.16 19.59
C LEU A 105 -12.54 -9.62 19.63
N PRO A 106 -12.60 -9.00 20.81
CA PRO A 106 -12.71 -7.55 20.94
C PRO A 106 -11.40 -6.79 20.70
N PHE A 107 -10.34 -7.49 20.26
CA PHE A 107 -9.01 -6.91 20.03
C PHE A 107 -8.46 -7.35 18.67
N THR A 108 -7.68 -6.49 18.05
CA THR A 108 -6.84 -6.82 16.89
C THR A 108 -5.49 -7.39 17.32
N ILE A 109 -4.75 -8.02 16.40
CA ILE A 109 -3.40 -8.52 16.66
C ILE A 109 -2.45 -7.38 17.06
N PRO A 110 -2.41 -6.22 16.37
CA PRO A 110 -1.61 -5.08 16.82
C PRO A 110 -1.95 -4.61 18.23
N GLU A 111 -3.24 -4.48 18.58
CA GLU A 111 -3.67 -4.09 19.93
C GLU A 111 -3.28 -5.13 20.98
N LEU A 112 -3.42 -6.42 20.66
CA LEU A 112 -3.09 -7.52 21.55
C LEU A 112 -1.58 -7.58 21.80
N VAL A 113 -0.76 -7.37 20.78
CA VAL A 113 0.70 -7.26 20.89
C VAL A 113 1.11 -6.05 21.73
N ALA A 114 0.45 -4.91 21.55
CA ALA A 114 0.72 -3.70 22.34
C ALA A 114 0.37 -3.86 23.83
N ASN A 115 -0.66 -4.65 24.15
CA ASN A 115 -1.08 -4.92 25.52
C ASN A 115 -0.40 -6.15 26.15
N ALA A 116 0.45 -6.87 25.39
CA ALA A 116 1.17 -8.02 25.91
C ALA A 116 2.37 -7.58 26.80
N PRO A 117 2.74 -8.36 27.84
CA PRO A 117 2.17 -9.64 28.22
C PRO A 117 0.84 -9.52 28.98
N CYS A 118 -0.15 -10.35 28.63
CA CYS A 118 -1.45 -10.38 29.31
C CYS A 118 -2.04 -11.79 29.40
N ARG A 119 -3.10 -11.95 30.22
CA ARG A 119 -3.78 -13.22 30.47
C ARG A 119 -5.29 -13.06 30.31
N SER A 120 -5.92 -13.97 29.56
CA SER A 120 -7.38 -14.05 29.47
C SER A 120 -7.99 -14.73 30.69
N THR A 121 -9.29 -14.48 30.90
CA THR A 121 -10.12 -15.19 31.87
C THR A 121 -10.17 -16.70 31.63
N ASP A 122 -10.05 -17.12 30.37
CA ASP A 122 -10.15 -18.53 29.98
C ASP A 122 -8.86 -19.32 30.30
N GLY A 123 -7.76 -18.61 30.59
CA GLY A 123 -6.47 -19.20 30.96
C GLY A 123 -5.41 -19.12 29.87
N ILE A 124 -5.66 -18.41 28.77
CA ILE A 124 -4.68 -18.20 27.69
C ILE A 124 -3.74 -17.06 28.07
N LEU A 125 -2.44 -17.32 27.98
CA LEU A 125 -1.35 -16.36 28.14
C LEU A 125 -0.95 -15.82 26.77
N TYR A 126 -0.80 -14.50 26.66
CA TYR A 126 -0.44 -13.80 25.44
C TYR A 126 0.94 -13.17 25.56
N THR A 127 1.81 -13.45 24.59
CA THR A 127 3.13 -12.84 24.46
C THR A 127 3.22 -12.20 23.08
N GLY A 128 3.53 -10.91 23.03
CA GLY A 128 3.62 -10.14 21.79
C GLY A 128 5.04 -9.72 21.46
N LYS A 129 5.35 -9.61 20.18
CA LYS A 129 6.54 -8.96 19.64
C LYS A 129 6.12 -8.05 18.48
N LYS A 130 6.55 -6.79 18.52
CA LYS A 130 6.43 -5.84 17.42
C LYS A 130 7.83 -5.57 16.86
N SER A 131 7.99 -5.67 15.55
CA SER A 131 9.25 -5.37 14.86
C SER A 131 8.98 -4.45 13.67
N ASP A 132 9.62 -3.28 13.64
CA ASP A 132 9.46 -2.29 12.59
C ASP A 132 10.64 -2.33 11.62
N THR A 133 10.32 -2.34 10.32
CA THR A 133 11.32 -2.34 9.24
C THR A 133 11.04 -1.22 8.26
N TRP A 134 12.08 -0.45 7.94
CA TRP A 134 12.03 0.70 7.03
C TRP A 134 12.73 0.40 5.71
N PHE A 135 12.03 0.72 4.63
CA PHE A 135 12.50 0.58 3.27
C PHE A 135 12.49 1.93 2.56
N MET A 136 13.43 2.13 1.66
CA MET A 136 13.38 3.18 0.66
C MET A 136 12.93 2.54 -0.66
N LEU A 137 11.77 2.97 -1.16
CA LEU A 137 11.13 2.45 -2.36
C LEU A 137 11.25 3.46 -3.50
N ASP A 138 11.79 3.06 -4.64
CA ASP A 138 11.74 3.86 -5.87
C ASP A 138 10.36 3.73 -6.53
N PRO A 139 9.58 4.82 -6.69
CA PRO A 139 8.25 4.77 -7.30
C PRO A 139 8.22 4.24 -8.73
N LEU A 140 9.29 4.44 -9.50
CA LEU A 140 9.34 4.11 -10.93
C LEU A 140 9.82 2.68 -11.17
N THR A 141 10.86 2.26 -10.46
CA THR A 141 11.47 0.94 -10.67
C THR A 141 10.93 -0.13 -9.73
N GLY A 142 10.31 0.26 -8.61
CA GLY A 142 9.95 -0.65 -7.52
C GLY A 142 11.16 -1.18 -6.76
N SER A 143 12.36 -0.65 -7.03
CA SER A 143 13.56 -1.04 -6.31
C SER A 143 13.42 -0.66 -4.84
N ARG A 144 13.61 -1.66 -3.98
CA ARG A 144 13.42 -1.51 -2.54
C ARG A 144 14.73 -1.75 -1.82
N GLU A 145 15.24 -0.72 -1.18
CA GLU A 145 16.43 -0.80 -0.33
C GLU A 145 16.04 -0.88 1.15
N HIS A 146 16.56 -1.90 1.85
CA HIS A 146 16.42 -2.00 3.29
C HIS A 146 17.31 -0.97 3.98
N ILE A 147 16.70 -0.03 4.69
CA ILE A 147 17.40 1.10 5.30
C ILE A 147 17.72 0.82 6.77
N SER A 148 16.70 0.41 7.53
CA SER A 148 16.80 0.22 8.97
C SER A 148 15.77 -0.78 9.45
N GLY A 149 16.17 -1.64 10.38
CA GLY A 149 15.32 -2.61 11.06
C GLY A 149 16.13 -3.22 12.20
N PHE A 150 15.46 -3.81 13.20
CA PHE A 150 16.12 -4.29 14.42
C PHE A 150 17.24 -5.32 14.16
N GLU A 151 17.19 -6.01 13.02
CA GLU A 151 18.17 -7.03 12.60
C GLU A 151 19.18 -6.53 11.56
N ASN A 152 18.92 -5.43 10.84
CA ASN A 152 19.80 -4.93 9.78
C ASN A 152 19.71 -3.41 9.59
N THR A 153 20.60 -2.69 10.27
CA THR A 153 20.69 -1.23 10.14
C THR A 153 21.86 -0.85 9.24
N LYS A 154 21.56 -0.41 8.01
CA LYS A 154 22.57 0.24 7.15
C LYS A 154 22.90 1.65 7.66
N ILE A 155 21.94 2.33 8.28
CA ILE A 155 22.11 3.68 8.86
C ILE A 155 23.25 3.73 9.89
N PHE A 156 23.39 2.71 10.74
CA PHE A 156 24.42 2.69 11.80
C PHE A 156 25.74 2.03 11.39
N LYS A 157 25.84 1.50 10.16
CA LYS A 157 27.12 0.99 9.62
C LYS A 157 27.85 2.13 8.93
N SER A 158 28.34 3.08 9.73
CA SER A 158 29.27 4.11 9.28
C SER A 158 30.68 3.50 9.16
N ASN A 159 30.93 2.76 8.08
CA ASN A 159 32.29 2.58 7.61
C ASN A 159 32.47 3.51 6.42
N GLU A 160 33.17 4.61 6.69
CA GLU A 160 33.93 5.44 5.75
C GLU A 160 33.40 5.54 4.32
N ASP A 161 32.63 6.60 4.05
CA ASP A 161 32.86 7.45 2.88
C ASP A 161 32.13 8.77 3.09
N ASN A 162 32.82 9.71 3.75
CA ASN A 162 32.43 11.12 3.84
C ASN A 162 32.63 11.82 2.48
N THR A 163 31.91 11.37 1.46
CA THR A 163 31.58 12.22 0.32
C THR A 163 30.07 12.33 0.27
N CYS A 164 29.58 13.57 0.41
CA CYS A 164 28.17 13.89 0.23
C CYS A 164 27.84 13.60 -1.24
N GLN A 165 27.52 12.33 -1.55
CA GLN A 165 27.11 11.94 -2.88
C GLN A 165 25.70 12.50 -3.07
N LEU A 166 25.64 13.56 -3.88
CA LEU A 166 24.44 14.25 -4.31
C LEU A 166 23.62 13.39 -5.29
N ASP A 167 23.57 12.08 -5.10
CA ASP A 167 22.56 11.24 -5.72
C ASP A 167 21.48 11.01 -4.66
N LYS A 168 20.68 12.07 -4.41
CA LYS A 168 19.39 11.94 -3.74
C LYS A 168 18.53 11.01 -4.61
N LYS A 169 18.68 9.70 -4.45
CA LYS A 169 17.72 8.73 -4.97
C LYS A 169 16.36 9.19 -4.45
N LYS A 170 15.49 9.63 -5.37
CA LYS A 170 14.12 10.08 -5.08
C LYS A 170 13.28 8.86 -4.69
N GLY A 171 13.59 8.24 -3.55
CA GLY A 171 12.88 7.13 -2.98
C GLY A 171 11.90 7.61 -1.91
N VAL A 172 10.78 6.91 -1.77
CA VAL A 172 9.79 7.12 -0.73
C VAL A 172 10.08 6.15 0.41
N TYR A 173 10.08 6.66 1.64
CA TYR A 173 10.24 5.80 2.81
C TYR A 173 8.93 5.10 3.14
N VAL A 174 8.98 3.77 3.20
CA VAL A 174 7.84 2.91 3.52
C VAL A 174 8.22 2.03 4.70
N ALA A 175 7.40 2.03 5.74
CA ALA A 175 7.56 1.16 6.89
C ALA A 175 6.62 -0.04 6.80
N ARG A 176 7.15 -1.21 7.18
CA ARG A 176 6.39 -2.44 7.35
C ARG A 176 6.61 -2.95 8.77
N THR A 177 5.53 -3.19 9.48
CA THR A 177 5.57 -3.71 10.85
C THR A 177 5.19 -5.19 10.86
N GLU A 178 5.98 -5.98 11.56
CA GLU A 178 5.68 -7.36 11.92
C GLU A 178 5.13 -7.42 13.34
N TYR A 179 3.90 -7.90 13.47
CA TYR A 179 3.24 -8.21 14.74
C TYR A 179 3.22 -9.73 14.91
N ASN A 180 4.00 -10.24 15.85
CA ASN A 180 3.97 -11.65 16.23
C ASN A 180 3.26 -11.80 17.57
N ILE A 181 2.25 -12.66 17.62
CA ILE A 181 1.54 -13.03 18.84
C ILE A 181 1.65 -14.52 19.09
N LEU A 182 2.12 -14.87 20.28
CA LEU A 182 2.14 -16.23 20.81
C LEU A 182 1.06 -16.36 21.88
N MET A 183 0.21 -17.36 21.72
CA MET A 183 -0.86 -17.70 22.65
C MET A 183 -0.59 -19.09 23.21
N HIS A 184 -0.62 -19.21 24.53
CA HIS A 184 -0.37 -20.47 25.24
C HIS A 184 -1.49 -20.74 26.25
N ASP A 185 -2.16 -21.87 26.16
CA ASP A 185 -3.14 -22.27 27.17
C ASP A 185 -2.44 -22.76 28.44
N SER A 186 -2.65 -22.06 29.56
CA SER A 186 -2.09 -22.48 30.86
C SER A 186 -2.65 -23.81 31.38
N LYS A 187 -3.79 -24.27 30.87
CA LYS A 187 -4.42 -25.53 31.28
C LYS A 187 -4.01 -26.70 30.39
N ASN A 188 -3.53 -26.43 29.18
CA ASN A 188 -3.15 -27.45 28.23
C ASN A 188 -1.90 -27.03 27.45
N GLU A 189 -0.76 -27.60 27.84
CA GLU A 189 0.55 -27.25 27.27
C GLU A 189 0.67 -27.53 25.77
N ASN A 190 -0.19 -28.37 25.19
CA ASN A 190 -0.17 -28.66 23.75
C ASN A 190 -0.91 -27.60 22.92
N HIS A 191 -1.70 -26.74 23.54
CA HIS A 191 -2.44 -25.67 22.87
C HIS A 191 -1.58 -24.40 22.79
N LYS A 192 -0.82 -24.33 21.69
CA LYS A 192 0.03 -23.18 21.35
C LYS A 192 -0.36 -22.66 19.98
N TRP A 193 -0.59 -21.36 19.90
CA TRP A 193 -0.89 -20.69 18.63
C TRP A 193 0.13 -19.58 18.42
N ASN A 194 0.76 -19.57 17.26
CA ASN A 194 1.68 -18.53 16.83
C ASN A 194 1.09 -17.88 15.59
N VAL A 195 0.83 -16.59 15.63
CA VAL A 195 0.29 -15.84 14.50
C VAL A 195 1.20 -14.65 14.23
N THR A 196 1.66 -14.53 12.99
CA THR A 196 2.36 -13.33 12.52
C THR A 196 1.46 -12.58 11.57
N PHE A 197 1.28 -11.29 11.80
CA PHE A 197 0.57 -10.35 10.96
C PHE A 197 1.51 -9.24 10.53
N PHE A 198 1.52 -8.92 9.24
CA PHE A 198 2.31 -7.83 8.68
C PHE A 198 1.40 -6.70 8.23
N ASP A 199 1.82 -5.47 8.49
CA ASP A 199 1.09 -4.28 8.07
C ASP A 199 2.03 -3.24 7.49
N TYR A 200 1.56 -2.47 6.50
CA TYR A 200 2.29 -1.33 5.96
C TYR A 200 1.78 -0.07 6.65
N THR A 201 2.71 0.73 7.18
CA THR A 201 2.33 2.03 7.75
C THR A 201 1.85 2.95 6.63
N SER A 202 0.64 3.45 6.78
CA SER A 202 0.01 4.37 5.84
C SER A 202 -0.81 5.43 6.57
N HIS A 203 -1.07 6.54 5.89
CA HIS A 203 -1.98 7.57 6.34
C HIS A 203 -3.36 7.35 5.71
N ASP A 204 -4.43 7.60 6.46
CA ASP A 204 -5.77 7.60 5.90
C ASP A 204 -5.91 8.70 4.84
N MET A 205 -6.59 8.39 3.74
CA MET A 205 -6.89 9.40 2.73
C MET A 205 -7.76 10.52 3.32
N ALA A 206 -7.28 11.76 3.18
CA ALA A 206 -8.02 12.93 3.64
C ALA A 206 -9.38 13.05 2.92
N LYS A 207 -10.41 13.59 3.60
CA LYS A 207 -11.77 13.71 3.06
C LYS A 207 -11.84 14.50 1.75
N GLU A 208 -11.01 15.53 1.61
CA GLU A 208 -10.91 16.34 0.39
C GLU A 208 -10.42 15.48 -0.79
N MET A 209 -9.32 14.74 -0.57
CA MET A 209 -8.78 13.81 -1.56
C MET A 209 -9.75 12.67 -1.88
N LEU A 210 -10.49 12.15 -0.90
CA LEU A 210 -11.53 11.14 -1.11
C LEU A 210 -12.68 11.64 -1.99
N ASN A 211 -13.02 12.92 -1.91
CA ASN A 211 -14.06 13.51 -2.76
C ASN A 211 -13.57 13.68 -4.20
N ASP A 212 -12.30 14.03 -4.36
CA ASP A 212 -11.65 14.18 -5.66
C ASP A 212 -11.21 12.83 -6.26
N TYR A 213 -11.17 11.77 -5.46
CA TYR A 213 -10.86 10.42 -5.90
C TYR A 213 -11.96 9.91 -6.85
N GLY A 214 -11.64 9.96 -8.14
CA GLY A 214 -12.58 9.68 -9.23
C GLY A 214 -12.73 8.22 -9.60
N ILE A 215 -12.13 7.29 -8.84
CA ILE A 215 -12.12 5.84 -9.15
C ILE A 215 -12.67 5.05 -7.97
N ILE A 216 -13.39 3.97 -8.23
CA ILE A 216 -13.83 2.99 -7.23
C ILE A 216 -13.22 1.65 -7.59
N HIS A 217 -12.67 0.95 -6.61
CA HIS A 217 -12.06 -0.37 -6.79
C HIS A 217 -12.92 -1.46 -6.19
N PHE A 218 -13.12 -2.54 -6.95
CA PHE A 218 -13.72 -3.79 -6.50
C PHE A 218 -12.69 -4.91 -6.62
N THR A 219 -12.55 -5.71 -5.57
CA THR A 219 -11.61 -6.84 -5.50
C THR A 219 -12.35 -8.12 -5.14
N SER A 220 -11.86 -9.24 -5.64
CA SER A 220 -12.36 -10.55 -5.23
C SER A 220 -11.90 -10.90 -3.81
N THR A 221 -12.78 -11.59 -3.07
CA THR A 221 -12.46 -12.19 -1.76
C THR A 221 -11.64 -13.49 -1.86
N SER A 222 -11.68 -14.18 -3.00
CA SER A 222 -11.20 -15.56 -3.18
C SER A 222 -10.02 -15.69 -4.15
N ASN A 223 -9.86 -14.73 -5.06
CA ASN A 223 -8.78 -14.70 -6.04
C ASN A 223 -8.19 -13.29 -6.17
N GLY A 224 -7.19 -13.11 -7.04
CA GLY A 224 -6.53 -11.81 -7.25
C GLY A 224 -7.22 -10.83 -8.19
N ARG A 225 -8.49 -11.05 -8.58
CA ARG A 225 -9.19 -10.20 -9.54
C ARG A 225 -9.52 -8.84 -8.94
N ILE A 226 -9.28 -7.81 -9.73
CA ILE A 226 -9.59 -6.42 -9.41
C ILE A 226 -10.20 -5.73 -10.63
N MET A 227 -11.18 -4.87 -10.37
CA MET A 227 -11.81 -4.01 -11.36
C MET A 227 -11.92 -2.59 -10.82
N SER A 228 -11.59 -1.62 -11.66
CA SER A 228 -11.61 -0.20 -11.31
C SER A 228 -12.59 0.53 -12.21
N PHE A 229 -13.48 1.30 -11.60
CA PHE A 229 -14.56 2.02 -12.29
C PHE A 229 -14.47 3.52 -12.06
N ALA A 230 -14.84 4.31 -13.06
CA ALA A 230 -14.94 5.75 -12.92
C ALA A 230 -16.14 6.07 -12.02
N ARG A 231 -15.90 6.78 -10.91
CA ARG A 231 -16.93 7.07 -9.88
C ARG A 231 -18.12 7.86 -10.44
N LYS A 232 -17.89 8.73 -11.42
CA LYS A 232 -18.93 9.62 -11.98
C LYS A 232 -19.79 8.93 -13.04
N SER A 233 -19.19 8.14 -13.92
CA SER A 233 -19.90 7.51 -15.04
C SER A 233 -20.27 6.05 -14.79
N GLY A 234 -19.57 5.38 -13.87
CA GLY A 234 -19.70 3.93 -13.66
C GLY A 234 -18.97 3.10 -14.71
N ASP A 235 -18.22 3.72 -15.63
CA ASP A 235 -17.52 3.00 -16.69
C ASP A 235 -16.33 2.23 -16.14
N LEU A 236 -16.11 1.02 -16.67
CA LEU A 236 -14.90 0.24 -16.39
C LEU A 236 -13.68 0.99 -16.94
N VAL A 237 -12.75 1.33 -16.05
CA VAL A 237 -11.45 1.95 -16.40
C VAL A 237 -10.47 0.86 -16.81
N TRP A 238 -10.25 -0.12 -15.93
CA TRP A 238 -9.37 -1.26 -16.18
C TRP A 238 -9.68 -2.43 -15.25
N SER A 239 -9.20 -3.62 -15.60
CA SER A 239 -9.32 -4.84 -14.80
C SER A 239 -8.02 -5.64 -14.84
N HIS A 240 -7.66 -6.27 -13.72
CA HIS A 240 -6.47 -7.11 -13.59
C HIS A 240 -6.71 -8.36 -12.73
N ASN A 241 -5.73 -9.28 -12.76
CA ASN A 241 -5.64 -10.39 -11.83
C ASN A 241 -4.23 -10.45 -11.21
N PHE A 242 -4.12 -10.22 -9.91
CA PHE A 242 -2.89 -10.23 -9.13
C PHE A 242 -2.62 -11.56 -8.40
N GLU A 243 -3.22 -12.65 -8.89
CA GLU A 243 -3.05 -14.05 -8.45
C GLU A 243 -3.66 -14.37 -7.07
N THR A 244 -3.45 -13.51 -6.08
CA THR A 244 -3.96 -13.67 -4.70
C THR A 244 -4.82 -12.48 -4.27
N PRO A 245 -5.80 -12.69 -3.36
CA PRO A 245 -6.72 -11.63 -2.93
C PRO A 245 -6.01 -10.36 -2.48
N VAL A 246 -6.54 -9.21 -2.91
CA VAL A 246 -6.06 -7.89 -2.50
C VAL A 246 -6.55 -7.60 -1.09
N VAL A 247 -5.64 -7.22 -0.20
CA VAL A 247 -5.92 -6.96 1.22
C VAL A 247 -5.75 -5.50 1.61
N ALA A 248 -4.99 -4.73 0.83
CA ALA A 248 -4.87 -3.29 0.99
C ALA A 248 -4.56 -2.59 -0.35
N ALA A 249 -4.90 -1.31 -0.44
CA ALA A 249 -4.58 -0.45 -1.58
C ALA A 249 -4.00 0.87 -1.09
N TYR A 250 -3.00 1.42 -1.79
CA TYR A 250 -2.30 2.63 -1.38
C TYR A 250 -1.97 3.53 -2.58
N LEU A 251 -2.01 4.85 -2.40
CA LEU A 251 -1.29 5.78 -3.27
C LEU A 251 0.11 5.98 -2.72
N LEU A 252 1.11 5.86 -3.60
CA LEU A 252 2.50 6.14 -3.25
C LEU A 252 2.76 7.65 -3.38
N ASP A 253 2.72 8.35 -2.26
CA ASP A 253 2.99 9.77 -2.17
C ASP A 253 4.47 10.04 -1.79
N ARG A 254 4.91 11.31 -1.84
CA ARG A 254 6.30 11.66 -1.50
C ARG A 254 6.60 11.39 -0.03
N ASP A 255 5.59 11.57 0.82
CA ASP A 255 5.69 11.46 2.28
C ASP A 255 5.37 10.05 2.80
N GLY A 256 4.99 9.11 1.92
CA GLY A 256 4.72 7.72 2.29
C GLY A 256 3.50 7.14 1.58
N LEU A 257 2.90 6.13 2.20
CA LEU A 257 1.69 5.48 1.69
C LEU A 257 0.43 6.19 2.19
N ILE A 258 -0.53 6.38 1.29
CA ILE A 258 -1.89 6.87 1.62
C ILE A 258 -2.87 5.73 1.34
N SER A 259 -3.62 5.29 2.35
CA SER A 259 -4.61 4.21 2.24
C SER A 259 -5.76 4.59 1.30
N VAL A 260 -6.04 3.73 0.32
CA VAL A 260 -7.10 3.91 -0.68
C VAL A 260 -8.26 2.95 -0.36
N PRO A 261 -9.50 3.45 -0.30
CA PRO A 261 -10.65 2.59 -0.07
C PRO A 261 -10.94 1.70 -1.29
N PHE A 262 -11.24 0.44 -1.03
CA PHE A 262 -11.71 -0.53 -2.02
C PHE A 262 -12.77 -1.44 -1.41
N ASN A 263 -13.59 -2.05 -2.25
CA ASN A 263 -14.64 -2.97 -1.82
C ASN A 263 -14.26 -4.40 -2.19
N SER A 264 -14.26 -5.30 -1.21
CA SER A 264 -14.05 -6.73 -1.46
C SER A 264 -15.41 -7.42 -1.57
N ILE A 265 -15.63 -8.12 -2.67
CA ILE A 265 -16.90 -8.79 -3.00
C ILE A 265 -16.65 -10.22 -3.49
N GLY A 266 -17.69 -11.06 -3.41
CA GLY A 266 -17.63 -12.43 -3.90
C GLY A 266 -17.48 -12.48 -5.42
N ASP A 267 -16.85 -13.56 -5.91
CA ASP A 267 -16.58 -13.74 -7.35
C ASP A 267 -17.84 -13.63 -8.20
N ASP A 268 -18.93 -14.28 -7.79
CA ASP A 268 -20.21 -14.26 -8.52
C ASP A 268 -20.76 -12.82 -8.65
N THR A 269 -20.65 -12.01 -7.59
CA THR A 269 -21.10 -10.61 -7.62
C THR A 269 -20.21 -9.76 -8.52
N LEU A 270 -18.90 -10.01 -8.52
CA LEU A 270 -17.96 -9.31 -9.38
C LEU A 270 -18.19 -9.65 -10.87
N ASP A 271 -18.58 -10.90 -11.17
CA ASP A 271 -18.98 -11.33 -12.51
C ASP A 271 -20.24 -10.61 -12.98
N HIS A 272 -21.26 -10.47 -12.13
CA HIS A 272 -22.46 -9.70 -12.45
C HIS A 272 -22.17 -8.22 -12.73
N ILE A 273 -21.32 -7.59 -11.92
CA ILE A 273 -20.92 -6.18 -12.14
C ILE A 273 -20.20 -6.03 -13.48
N MET A 274 -19.37 -6.99 -13.87
CA MET A 274 -18.68 -6.98 -15.15
C MET A 274 -19.65 -7.16 -16.33
N GLU A 275 -20.63 -8.06 -16.20
CA GLU A 275 -21.67 -8.25 -17.20
C GLU A 275 -22.50 -6.98 -17.39
N ASP A 276 -22.95 -6.35 -16.30
CA ASP A 276 -23.69 -5.09 -16.34
C ASP A 276 -22.87 -3.96 -16.98
N ALA A 277 -21.60 -3.84 -16.63
CA ALA A 277 -20.72 -2.83 -17.22
C ALA A 277 -20.52 -3.03 -18.73
N THR A 278 -20.40 -4.28 -19.19
CA THR A 278 -20.24 -4.58 -20.62
C THR A 278 -21.54 -4.43 -21.41
N THR A 279 -22.69 -4.78 -20.83
CA THR A 279 -24.00 -4.62 -21.48
C THR A 279 -24.39 -3.15 -21.63
N LEU A 280 -24.17 -2.33 -20.59
CA LEU A 280 -24.37 -0.88 -20.62
C LEU A 280 -23.49 -0.22 -21.69
N ARG A 281 -22.21 -0.60 -21.76
CA ARG A 281 -21.28 -0.10 -22.79
C ARG A 281 -21.70 -0.48 -24.21
N ASN A 282 -22.32 -1.64 -24.40
CA ASN A 282 -22.79 -2.12 -25.70
C ASN A 282 -24.16 -1.57 -26.10
N GLY A 283 -24.75 -0.67 -25.30
CA GLY A 283 -26.03 -0.02 -25.60
C GLY A 283 -27.25 -0.94 -25.52
N GLN A 284 -27.09 -2.13 -24.93
CA GLN A 284 -28.22 -3.01 -24.61
C GLN A 284 -28.70 -2.64 -23.21
N GLY A 285 -29.80 -1.87 -23.14
CA GLY A 285 -30.42 -1.49 -21.87
C GLY A 285 -30.70 -2.72 -21.02
N ILE A 286 -30.38 -2.62 -19.72
CA ILE A 286 -30.60 -3.66 -18.71
C ILE A 286 -32.06 -4.11 -18.81
N LYS A 287 -32.28 -5.32 -19.35
CA LYS A 287 -33.60 -5.95 -19.28
C LYS A 287 -33.75 -6.39 -17.84
N ASN A 288 -34.53 -5.61 -17.08
CA ASN A 288 -34.97 -5.92 -15.71
C ASN A 288 -35.09 -7.43 -15.49
N SER A 289 -34.12 -8.01 -14.78
CA SER A 289 -34.31 -9.31 -14.15
C SER A 289 -35.21 -9.06 -12.94
N ASN A 290 -36.40 -9.63 -13.00
CA ASN A 290 -37.34 -9.65 -11.88
C ASN A 290 -36.66 -10.28 -10.67
N ILE A 291 -36.23 -9.44 -9.73
CA ILE A 291 -35.95 -9.86 -8.36
C ILE A 291 -37.31 -9.90 -7.67
N GLU A 292 -37.95 -11.06 -7.68
CA GLU A 292 -39.01 -11.34 -6.71
C GLU A 292 -38.34 -11.48 -5.33
N LEU A 293 -38.81 -10.63 -4.40
CA LEU A 293 -38.48 -10.65 -2.97
C LEU A 293 -39.06 -11.88 -2.27
#